data_AF-A0A7W1URB3-F1
#
_entry.id   AF-A0A7W1URB3-F1
#
_cell.length_a   1.000
_cell.length_b   1.000
_cell.length_c   1.000
_cell.angle_alpha   90.00
_cell.angle_beta   90.00
_cell.angle_gamma   90.00
#
_symmetry.space_group_name_H-M   'P 1'
#
loop_
_entity.id
_entity.type
_entity.pdbx_description
1 polymer ?
#
loop_
_entity_poly.entity_id
_entity_poly.type
_entity_poly.pdbx_seq_one_letter_code
_entity_poly.pdbx_strand_id
1 'polypeptide(L)'
;MSLHEALLRPADAVVCARTSHINLDETGAPERFLGAKLIDLGTEDGKLVPEQVSSVRHLLGNLHHVQPAVLSITQSTELGTVYSPAEMAALCEAAHDLGMRVHVDGARIANAVAALGGDRATLRRSPSTPASM
;
A
#
# COMPACT_ATOMS: atom_id res chain seq x y z
N MET A 1 -17.22 -4.10 -9.72
CA MET A 1 -16.92 -3.55 -8.40
C MET A 1 -15.52 -4.00 -8.03
N SER A 2 -14.50 -3.15 -8.17
CA SER A 2 -13.11 -3.50 -7.81
C SER A 2 -12.94 -3.40 -6.29
N LEU A 3 -11.99 -4.13 -5.70
CA LEU A 3 -11.77 -4.15 -4.24
C LEU A 3 -11.59 -2.73 -3.66
N HIS A 4 -11.02 -1.81 -4.43
CA HIS A 4 -10.79 -0.43 -4.03
C HIS A 4 -12.08 0.38 -3.82
N GLU A 5 -13.13 0.15 -4.61
CA GLU A 5 -14.42 0.86 -4.47
C GLU A 5 -15.11 0.56 -3.13
N ALA A 6 -14.87 -0.62 -2.54
CA ALA A 6 -15.43 -1.00 -1.24
C ALA A 6 -14.67 -0.39 -0.05
N LEU A 7 -13.48 0.19 -0.29
CA LEU A 7 -12.60 0.68 0.78
C LEU A 7 -12.72 2.18 1.02
N LEU A 8 -13.15 2.93 0.00
CA LEU A 8 -13.02 4.38 -0.04
C LEU A 8 -14.38 5.07 0.20
N ARG A 9 -14.33 6.20 0.91
CA ARG A 9 -15.44 7.15 1.09
C ARG A 9 -15.15 8.43 0.29
N PRO A 10 -16.14 9.31 0.11
CA PRO A 10 -15.89 10.62 -0.50
C PRO A 10 -14.72 11.34 0.19
N ALA A 11 -13.84 11.94 -0.62
CA ALA A 11 -12.60 12.61 -0.21
C ALA A 11 -11.50 11.73 0.39
N ASP A 12 -11.66 10.40 0.45
CA ASP A 12 -10.56 9.50 0.76
C ASP A 12 -9.54 9.46 -0.42
N ALA A 13 -8.29 9.15 -0.10
CA ALA A 13 -7.17 9.05 -1.03
C ALA A 13 -6.41 7.75 -0.87
N VAL A 14 -5.77 7.33 -1.97
CA VAL A 14 -4.88 6.16 -2.01
C VAL A 14 -3.43 6.63 -2.05
N VAL A 15 -2.64 6.20 -1.07
CA VAL A 15 -1.20 6.45 -1.00
C VAL A 15 -0.48 5.31 -1.73
N CYS A 16 0.46 5.63 -2.61
CA CYS A 16 1.19 4.64 -3.39
C CYS A 16 2.61 5.11 -3.75
N ALA A 17 3.44 4.20 -4.25
CA ALA A 17 4.74 4.57 -4.83
C ALA A 17 4.53 5.32 -6.15
N ARG A 18 5.37 6.32 -6.44
CA ARG A 18 5.35 7.06 -7.71
C ARG A 18 5.48 6.16 -8.93
N THR A 19 6.25 5.08 -8.80
CA THR A 19 6.46 4.09 -9.86
C THR A 19 5.35 3.04 -9.95
N SER A 20 4.32 3.10 -9.10
CA SER A 20 3.27 2.08 -9.07
C SER A 20 2.42 2.09 -10.34
N HIS A 21 1.99 0.90 -10.75
CA HIS A 21 1.17 0.72 -11.95
C HIS A 21 -0.12 1.56 -11.90
N ILE A 22 -0.78 1.59 -10.75
CA ILE A 22 -2.00 2.39 -10.53
C ILE A 22 -1.77 3.89 -10.75
N ASN A 23 -0.54 4.38 -10.56
CA ASN A 23 -0.19 5.79 -10.74
C ASN A 23 0.24 6.12 -12.18
N LEU A 24 0.97 5.23 -12.85
CA LEU A 24 1.61 5.54 -14.15
C LEU A 24 0.92 4.92 -15.36
N ASP A 25 0.46 3.67 -15.27
CA ASP A 25 0.20 2.82 -16.45
C ASP A 25 -1.28 2.46 -16.64
N GLU A 26 -2.17 3.10 -15.88
CA GLU A 26 -3.62 2.85 -15.95
C GLU A 26 -4.40 3.99 -16.59
N THR A 27 -3.74 4.93 -17.27
CA THR A 27 -4.39 6.05 -17.99
C THR A 27 -5.36 6.87 -17.11
N GLY A 28 -5.06 6.99 -15.81
CA GLY A 28 -5.91 7.67 -14.82
C GLY A 28 -7.17 6.89 -14.43
N ALA A 29 -7.25 5.60 -14.76
CA ALA A 29 -8.40 4.76 -14.42
C ALA A 29 -8.68 4.72 -12.91
N PRO A 30 -7.70 4.57 -12.00
CA PRO A 30 -7.96 4.56 -10.56
C PRO A 30 -8.66 5.83 -10.09
N GLU A 31 -8.16 7.01 -10.43
CA GLU A 31 -8.80 8.26 -10.02
C GLU A 31 -10.21 8.43 -10.62
N ARG A 32 -10.38 8.02 -11.89
CA ARG A 32 -11.67 8.10 -12.59
C ARG A 32 -12.73 7.17 -11.98
N PHE A 33 -12.39 5.91 -11.73
CA PHE A 33 -13.36 4.90 -11.28
C PHE A 33 -13.55 4.90 -9.78
N LEU A 34 -12.51 5.21 -9.00
CA LEU A 34 -12.60 5.24 -7.54
C LEU A 34 -13.10 6.58 -7.00
N GLY A 35 -13.01 7.66 -7.80
CA GLY A 35 -13.34 9.01 -7.33
C GLY A 35 -12.42 9.48 -6.20
N ALA A 36 -11.22 8.88 -6.10
CA ALA A 36 -10.24 9.14 -5.06
C ALA A 36 -8.96 9.67 -5.70
N LYS A 37 -8.33 10.63 -5.02
CA LYS A 37 -7.02 11.15 -5.44
C LYS A 37 -5.92 10.12 -5.15
N LEU A 38 -4.95 9.98 -6.05
CA LEU A 38 -3.70 9.31 -5.74
C LEU A 38 -2.71 10.29 -5.07
N ILE A 39 -2.08 9.83 -3.99
CA ILE A 39 -0.96 10.51 -3.32
C ILE A 39 0.27 9.66 -3.60
N ASP A 40 1.08 10.09 -4.56
CA ASP A 40 2.31 9.39 -4.92
C ASP A 40 3.49 9.83 -4.06
N LEU A 41 4.24 8.85 -3.55
CA LEU A 41 5.46 9.07 -2.79
C LEU A 41 6.66 8.58 -3.62
N GLY A 42 7.70 9.41 -3.70
CA GLY A 42 8.92 9.07 -4.45
C GLY A 42 9.66 7.91 -3.79
N THR A 43 10.18 6.97 -4.58
CA THR A 43 11.01 5.85 -4.12
C THR A 43 12.17 5.66 -5.10
N GLU A 44 13.31 5.15 -4.65
CA GLU A 44 14.46 4.89 -5.53
C GLU A 44 14.36 3.52 -6.22
N ASP A 45 13.85 2.52 -5.52
CA ASP A 45 13.82 1.12 -5.94
C ASP A 45 12.39 0.54 -6.01
N GLY A 46 11.38 1.42 -6.02
CA GLY A 46 9.96 1.06 -6.03
C GLY A 46 9.41 0.69 -4.65
N LYS A 47 10.24 0.69 -3.60
CA LYS A 47 9.82 0.32 -2.25
C LYS A 47 9.55 1.54 -1.38
N LEU A 48 8.34 1.62 -0.83
CA LEU A 48 8.01 2.55 0.23
C LEU A 48 8.65 2.11 1.54
N VAL A 49 9.02 3.08 2.37
CA VAL A 49 9.42 2.86 3.75
C VAL A 49 8.43 3.50 4.73
N PRO A 50 8.31 2.99 5.98
CA PRO A 50 7.37 3.49 6.99
C PRO A 50 7.38 5.01 7.21
N GLU A 51 8.56 5.64 7.10
CA GLU A 51 8.74 7.08 7.28
C GLU A 51 8.02 7.86 6.17
N GLN A 52 8.04 7.34 4.94
CA GLN A 52 7.33 7.94 3.81
C GLN A 52 5.82 7.82 3.99
N VAL A 53 5.34 6.67 4.45
CA VAL A 53 3.93 6.49 4.81
C VAL A 53 3.53 7.46 5.91
N SER A 54 4.37 7.62 6.93
CA SER A 54 4.12 8.57 8.03
C SER A 54 4.11 10.04 7.59
N SER A 55 4.79 10.37 6.49
CA SER A 55 4.88 11.75 5.99
C SER A 55 3.52 12.36 5.61
N VAL A 56 2.53 11.54 5.26
CA VAL A 56 1.18 12.02 4.88
C VAL A 56 0.29 12.36 6.08
N ARG A 57 0.75 12.11 7.31
CA ARG A 57 -0.02 12.37 8.56
C ARG A 57 -0.57 13.79 8.64
N HIS A 58 0.17 14.76 8.12
CA HIS A 58 -0.21 16.18 8.12
C HIS A 58 -1.51 16.48 7.34
N LEU A 59 -1.99 15.56 6.51
CA LEU A 59 -3.24 15.70 5.76
C LEU A 59 -4.48 15.33 6.60
N LEU A 60 -4.31 14.42 7.58
CA LEU A 60 -5.41 13.84 8.33
C LEU A 60 -6.14 14.90 9.17
N GLY A 61 -7.48 14.89 9.08
CA GLY A 61 -8.36 15.78 9.84
C GLY A 61 -8.46 17.21 9.29
N ASN A 62 -7.66 17.57 8.28
CA ASN A 62 -7.82 18.84 7.59
C ASN A 62 -8.96 18.78 6.56
N LEU A 63 -10.03 19.53 6.81
CA LEU A 63 -11.23 19.57 5.96
C LEU A 63 -11.01 20.09 4.54
N HIS A 64 -9.87 20.76 4.28
CA HIS A 64 -9.50 21.23 2.94
C HIS A 64 -8.66 20.21 2.16
N HIS A 65 -8.28 19.09 2.77
CA HIS A 65 -7.44 18.06 2.17
C HIS A 65 -8.22 16.76 1.96
N VAL A 66 -7.77 15.97 0.98
CA VAL A 66 -8.14 14.56 0.88
C VAL A 66 -7.56 13.78 2.06
N GLN A 67 -8.24 12.71 2.45
CA GLN A 67 -7.89 11.92 3.63
C GLN A 67 -7.17 10.63 3.21
N PRO A 68 -5.89 10.45 3.56
CA PRO A 68 -5.20 9.17 3.35
C PRO A 68 -5.99 8.04 4.02
N ALA A 69 -6.47 7.08 3.23
CA ALA A 69 -7.36 6.02 3.70
C ALA A 69 -6.91 4.61 3.31
N VAL A 70 -6.19 4.49 2.19
CA VAL A 70 -5.65 3.22 1.71
C VAL A 70 -4.19 3.40 1.35
N LEU A 71 -3.31 2.54 1.87
CA LEU A 71 -1.97 2.34 1.36
C LEU A 71 -2.01 1.21 0.33
N SER A 72 -1.61 1.49 -0.92
CA SER A 72 -1.46 0.49 -1.97
C SER A 72 0.01 0.20 -2.25
N ILE A 73 0.40 -1.07 -2.12
CA ILE A 73 1.77 -1.56 -2.34
C ILE A 73 1.79 -2.67 -3.39
N THR A 74 2.75 -2.63 -4.31
CA THR A 74 2.92 -3.67 -5.34
C THR A 74 3.95 -4.71 -4.89
N GLN A 75 3.63 -6.00 -5.02
CA GLN A 75 4.52 -7.10 -4.65
C GLN A 75 4.54 -8.21 -5.72
N SER A 76 5.64 -8.46 -6.44
CA SER A 76 6.87 -7.63 -6.53
C SER A 76 6.60 -6.27 -7.14
N THR A 77 7.45 -5.27 -6.87
CA THR A 77 7.30 -3.92 -7.43
C THR A 77 7.45 -3.91 -8.96
N GLU A 78 7.10 -2.79 -9.58
CA GLU A 78 7.25 -2.54 -11.02
C GLU A 78 8.72 -2.55 -11.46
N LEU A 79 9.65 -2.28 -10.54
CA LEU A 79 11.09 -2.35 -10.77
C LEU A 79 11.70 -3.72 -10.45
N GLY A 80 10.85 -4.72 -10.12
CA GLY A 80 11.28 -6.09 -9.85
C GLY A 80 11.87 -6.31 -8.46
N THR A 81 11.85 -5.30 -7.58
CA THR A 81 12.24 -5.47 -6.18
C THR A 81 11.15 -6.17 -5.39
N VAL A 82 11.54 -6.81 -4.29
CA VAL A 82 10.65 -7.61 -3.45
C VAL A 82 10.71 -7.07 -2.03
N TYR A 83 9.56 -6.83 -1.42
CA TYR A 83 9.48 -6.59 0.01
C TYR A 83 9.65 -7.91 0.76
N SER A 84 10.51 -7.92 1.77
CA SER A 84 10.55 -8.98 2.77
C SER A 84 9.28 -8.96 3.64
N PRO A 85 8.92 -10.07 4.30
CA PRO A 85 7.80 -10.09 5.24
C PRO A 85 7.92 -9.04 6.37
N ALA A 86 9.15 -8.74 6.81
CA ALA A 86 9.39 -7.72 7.85
C ALA A 86 9.07 -6.31 7.34
N GLU A 87 9.49 -5.97 6.11
CA GLU A 87 9.18 -4.67 5.50
C GLU A 87 7.67 -4.51 5.26
N MET A 88 7.01 -5.56 4.77
CA MET A 88 5.54 -5.56 4.61
C MET A 88 4.83 -5.36 5.95
N ALA A 89 5.31 -5.99 7.02
CA ALA A 89 4.76 -5.83 8.35
C ALA A 89 4.93 -4.38 8.86
N ALA A 90 6.12 -3.81 8.72
CA ALA A 90 6.39 -2.42 9.12
C ALA A 90 5.54 -1.40 8.35
N LEU A 91 5.32 -1.63 7.04
CA LEU A 91 4.42 -0.80 6.23
C LEU A 91 2.97 -0.93 6.68
N CYS A 92 2.52 -2.15 7.00
CA CYS A 92 1.19 -2.37 7.55
C CYS A 92 1.01 -1.63 8.87
N GLU A 93 1.98 -1.71 9.78
CA GLU A 93 1.96 -1.01 11.06
C GLU A 93 1.87 0.51 10.87
N ALA A 94 2.75 1.09 10.04
CA ALA A 94 2.72 2.53 9.74
C ALA A 94 1.40 3.00 9.11
N ALA A 95 0.80 2.18 8.25
CA ALA A 95 -0.51 2.48 7.65
C ALA A 95 -1.63 2.41 8.70
N HIS A 96 -1.65 1.37 9.53
CA HIS A 96 -2.66 1.21 10.58
C HIS A 96 -2.56 2.29 11.66
N ASP A 97 -1.35 2.78 11.99
CA ASP A 97 -1.12 3.91 12.90
C ASP A 97 -1.68 5.25 12.39
N LEU A 98 -2.03 5.30 11.11
CA LEU A 98 -2.72 6.42 10.46
C LEU A 98 -4.21 6.13 10.21
N GLY A 99 -4.71 4.95 10.62
CA GLY A 99 -6.07 4.51 10.36
C GLY A 99 -6.32 4.07 8.91
N MET A 100 -5.26 3.89 8.11
CA MET A 100 -5.38 3.44 6.73
C MET A 100 -5.55 1.92 6.64
N ARG A 101 -6.26 1.46 5.61
CA ARG A 101 -6.27 0.05 5.19
C ARG A 101 -5.10 -0.21 4.25
N VAL A 102 -4.70 -1.47 4.11
CA VAL A 102 -3.62 -1.86 3.19
C VAL A 102 -4.17 -2.71 2.05
N HIS A 103 -3.84 -2.32 0.83
CA HIS A 103 -4.06 -3.07 -0.39
C HIS A 103 -2.70 -3.56 -0.94
N VAL A 104 -2.64 -4.82 -1.34
CA VAL A 104 -1.48 -5.37 -2.04
C VAL A 104 -1.85 -5.62 -3.50
N ASP A 105 -1.24 -4.88 -4.42
CA ASP A 105 -1.24 -5.25 -5.84
C ASP A 105 -0.34 -6.47 -6.01
N GLY A 106 -1.00 -7.61 -6.20
CA GLY A 106 -0.39 -8.92 -6.34
C GLY A 106 -0.23 -9.39 -7.77
N ALA A 107 -0.21 -8.51 -8.78
CA ALA A 107 -0.07 -8.92 -10.19
C ALA A 107 1.11 -9.87 -10.43
N ARG A 108 2.16 -9.77 -9.60
CA ARG A 108 3.37 -10.62 -9.65
C ARG A 108 3.64 -11.35 -8.32
N ILE A 109 2.61 -11.63 -7.54
CA ILE A 109 2.77 -12.17 -6.17
C ILE A 109 3.47 -13.54 -6.13
N ALA A 110 3.25 -14.38 -7.15
CA ALA A 110 3.92 -15.68 -7.26
C ALA A 110 5.45 -15.54 -7.44
N ASN A 111 5.89 -14.52 -8.18
CA ASN A 111 7.32 -14.25 -8.39
C ASN A 111 7.98 -13.80 -7.09
N ALA A 112 7.30 -12.92 -6.33
CA ALA A 112 7.79 -12.48 -5.02
C ALA A 112 7.90 -13.66 -4.03
N VAL A 113 6.89 -14.54 -3.99
CA VAL A 113 6.93 -15.75 -3.14
C VAL A 113 8.09 -16.66 -3.51
N ALA A 114 8.29 -16.92 -4.81
CA ALA A 114 9.40 -17.74 -5.28
C ALA A 114 10.77 -17.11 -4.95
N ALA A 115 10.92 -15.79 -5.13
CA ALA A 115 12.14 -15.06 -4.82
C ALA A 115 12.48 -15.08 -3.31
N LEU A 116 11.46 -15.12 -2.45
CA LEU A 116 11.62 -15.25 -1.00
C LEU A 116 11.87 -16.70 -0.54
N GLY A 117 11.94 -17.67 -1.47
CA GLY A 117 12.11 -19.09 -1.15
C GLY A 117 10.91 -19.69 -0.41
N GLY A 118 9.74 -19.05 -0.52
CA GLY A 118 8.57 -19.35 0.28
C GLY A 118 7.48 -20.08 -0.48
N ASP A 119 6.39 -20.38 0.22
CA ASP A 119 5.15 -20.92 -0.33
C ASP A 119 3.97 -19.97 -0.02
N ARG A 120 2.73 -20.48 -0.13
CA ARG A 120 1.52 -19.72 0.20
C ARG A 120 1.53 -19.15 1.64
N ALA A 121 2.23 -19.76 2.58
CA ALA A 121 2.31 -19.28 3.96
C ALA A 121 3.06 -17.95 4.08
N THR A 122 3.98 -17.66 3.15
CA THR A 122 4.75 -16.40 3.08
C THR A 122 3.86 -15.16 2.97
N LEU A 123 2.69 -15.30 2.36
CA LEU A 123 1.72 -14.21 2.18
C LEU A 123 0.84 -13.97 3.40
N ARG A 124 0.97 -14.82 4.42
CA ARG A 124 0.17 -14.73 5.65
C ARG A 124 1.04 -14.12 6.73
N ARG A 125 0.47 -13.16 7.47
CA ARG A 125 1.08 -12.72 8.73
C ARG A 125 1.19 -13.94 9.64
N SER A 126 2.37 -14.23 10.16
CA SER A 126 2.52 -15.22 11.22
C SER A 126 1.66 -14.78 12.42
N PRO A 127 0.97 -15.69 13.11
CA PRO A 127 0.19 -15.33 14.28
C PRO A 127 1.11 -14.63 15.28
N SER A 128 0.80 -13.38 15.63
CA SER A 128 1.49 -12.69 16.71
C SER A 128 1.20 -13.46 17.99
N THR A 129 2.23 -13.92 18.69
CA THR A 129 2.08 -14.35 20.09
C THR A 129 1.42 -13.19 20.83
N PRO A 130 0.26 -13.38 21.50
CA PRO A 130 -0.33 -12.30 22.28
C PRO A 130 0.70 -11.81 23.28
N ALA A 131 0.94 -10.50 23.31
CA ALA A 131 1.82 -9.87 24.27
C ALA A 131 1.38 -10.33 25.67
N SER A 132 2.26 -11.04 26.38
CA SER A 132 2.04 -11.47 27.74
C SER A 132 1.65 -10.26 28.59
N MET A 133 0.43 -10.29 29.16
CA MET A 133 -0.01 -9.37 30.21
C MET A 133 0.77 -9.61 31.50
#